data_AF-A0A9E3K6J3-F1
#
_entry.id   AF-A0A9E3K6J3-F1
#
_cell.length_a   1.000
_cell.length_b   1.000
_cell.length_c   1.000
_cell.angle_alpha   90.00
_cell.angle_beta   90.00
_cell.angle_gamma   90.00
#
_symmetry.space_group_name_H-M   'P 1'
#
loop_
_entity.id
_entity.type
_entity.pdbx_description
1 polymer ?
#
loop_
_entity_poly.entity_id
_entity_poly.type
_entity_poly.pdbx_seq_one_letter_code
_entity_poly.pdbx_strand_id
1 'polypeptide(L)' 'RGFLPTRTWSAHWLAHPAFADAVERFLEQENGGIDDYLDELSERTPFRRSSPSDAQR' A
#
# COMPACT_ATOMS: atom_id res chain seq x y z
N ARG A 1 6.72 -12.06 -16.01
CA ARG A 1 6.09 -10.72 -15.87
C ARG A 1 6.02 -10.43 -14.37
N GLY A 2 6.61 -9.33 -13.91
CA GLY A 2 6.61 -8.96 -12.49
C GLY A 2 5.48 -8.00 -12.15
N PHE A 3 5.14 -7.89 -10.86
CA PHE A 3 4.18 -6.93 -10.33
C PHE A 3 4.86 -6.00 -9.32
N LEU A 4 4.34 -4.78 -9.21
CA LEU A 4 4.72 -3.83 -8.17
C LEU A 4 3.52 -3.68 -7.21
N PRO A 5 3.74 -3.61 -5.89
CA PRO A 5 2.67 -3.30 -4.96
C PRO A 5 2.17 -1.87 -5.21
N THR A 6 0.85 -1.70 -5.21
CA THR A 6 0.18 -0.40 -5.37
C THR A 6 -0.89 -0.29 -4.31
N ARG A 7 -0.90 0.84 -3.58
CA ARG A 7 -1.98 1.13 -2.63
C ARG A 7 -3.30 1.21 -3.39
N THR A 8 -4.30 0.51 -2.88
CA THR A 8 -5.65 0.49 -3.45
C THR A 8 -6.61 1.01 -2.41
N TRP A 9 -7.53 1.88 -2.84
CA TRP A 9 -8.55 2.45 -1.97
C TRP A 9 -9.92 1.95 -2.37
N SER A 10 -10.77 1.73 -1.38
CA SER A 10 -12.19 1.46 -1.55
C SER A 10 -13.02 2.65 -1.07
N ALA A 11 -14.17 2.86 -1.69
CA ALA A 11 -15.08 3.95 -1.35
C ALA A 11 -16.48 3.36 -1.11
N HIS A 12 -16.70 2.86 0.10
CA HIS A 12 -17.97 2.27 0.51
C HIS A 12 -18.81 3.29 1.29
N TRP A 13 -20.10 3.36 0.98
CA TRP A 13 -21.04 4.11 1.80
C TRP A 13 -21.49 3.27 3.00
N LEU A 14 -21.38 3.83 4.19
CA LEU A 14 -21.79 3.21 5.44
C LEU A 14 -22.98 3.99 6.01
N ALA A 15 -24.17 3.37 6.01
CA ALA A 15 -25.41 4.05 6.40
C ALA A 15 -25.52 4.31 7.91
N HIS A 16 -24.93 3.45 8.73
CA HIS A 16 -25.06 3.53 10.19
C HIS A 16 -23.87 4.28 10.81
N PRO A 17 -24.07 5.43 11.49
CA PRO A 17 -22.96 6.27 11.99
C PRO A 17 -22.00 5.52 12.90
N ALA A 18 -22.52 4.78 13.90
CA ALA A 18 -21.66 4.05 14.82
C ALA A 18 -20.80 2.95 14.13
N PHE A 19 -21.24 2.45 12.98
CA PHE A 19 -20.46 1.49 12.20
C PHE A 19 -19.37 2.21 11.40
N ALA A 20 -19.68 3.37 10.81
CA ALA A 20 -18.67 4.21 10.16
C ALA A 20 -17.55 4.61 11.13
N ASP A 21 -17.91 5.06 12.34
CA ASP A 21 -16.94 5.44 13.38
C ASP A 21 -16.06 4.24 13.81
N ALA A 22 -16.64 3.03 13.85
CA ALA A 22 -15.90 1.83 14.19
C ALA A 22 -14.88 1.45 13.11
N VAL A 23 -15.26 1.59 11.84
CA VAL A 23 -14.36 1.36 10.70
C VAL A 23 -13.24 2.41 10.68
N GLU A 24 -13.56 3.69 10.90
CA GLU A 24 -12.56 4.77 10.94
C GLU A 24 -11.47 4.50 11.99
N ARG A 25 -11.86 4.22 13.24
CA ARG A 25 -10.91 3.89 14.32
C ARG A 25 -10.05 2.67 14.03
N PHE A 26 -10.59 1.70 13.29
CA PHE A 26 -9.83 0.53 12.86
C PHE A 26 -8.80 0.90 11.79
N LEU A 27 -9.20 1.70 10.79
CA LEU A 27 -8.31 2.15 9.71
C LEU A 27 -7.16 3.04 10.22
N GLU A 28 -7.37 3.82 11.27
CA GLU A 28 -6.30 4.58 11.95
C GLU A 28 -5.16 3.67 12.42
N GLN A 29 -5.48 2.46 12.89
CA GLN A 29 -4.51 1.47 13.35
C GLN A 29 -3.94 0.64 12.18
N GLU A 30 -4.79 0.27 11.23
CA GLU A 30 -4.40 -0.56 10.09
C GLU A 30 -3.45 0.15 9.12
N ASN A 31 -3.59 1.47 8.94
CA ASN A 31 -2.83 2.24 7.96
C ASN A 31 -1.31 2.03 8.07
N GLY A 32 -0.77 2.01 9.29
CA GLY A 32 0.66 1.77 9.50
C GLY A 32 1.10 0.36 9.09
N GLY A 33 0.27 -0.65 9.36
CA GLY A 33 0.56 -2.03 8.95
C GLY A 33 0.53 -2.21 7.42
N ILE A 34 -0.33 -1.47 6.73
CA ILE A 34 -0.35 -1.45 5.26
C ILE A 34 0.90 -0.77 4.69
N ASP A 35 1.39 0.29 5.32
CA ASP A 35 2.64 0.96 4.92
C ASP A 35 3.82 -0.01 5.04
N ASP A 36 3.98 -0.64 6.20
CA ASP A 36 5.03 -1.63 6.44
C ASP A 36 4.96 -2.80 5.43
N TYR A 37 3.76 -3.27 5.12
CA TYR A 37 3.55 -4.33 4.15
C TYR A 37 3.90 -3.91 2.71
N LEU A 38 3.56 -2.69 2.30
CA LEU A 38 3.94 -2.15 1.00
C LEU A 38 5.45 -2.02 0.86
N ASP A 39 6.14 -1.61 1.93
CA ASP A 39 7.60 -1.53 1.98
C ASP A 39 8.24 -2.92 1.86
N GLU A 40 7.78 -3.91 2.63
CA GLU A 40 8.27 -5.30 2.54
C GLU A 40 8.11 -5.87 1.12
N LEU A 41 6.96 -5.63 0.48
CA LEU A 41 6.72 -6.05 -0.90
C LEU A 41 7.62 -5.31 -1.90
N SER A 42 7.90 -4.02 -1.66
CA SER A 42 8.77 -3.20 -2.51
C SER A 42 10.23 -3.66 -2.47
N GLU A 43 10.70 -4.14 -1.32
CA GLU A 43 12.04 -4.75 -1.19
C GLU A 43 12.18 -6.07 -1.95
N ARG A 44 11.07 -6.78 -2.18
CA ARG A 44 11.03 -8.08 -2.86
C ARG A 44 10.60 -8.01 -4.32
N THR A 45 10.62 -6.81 -4.92
CA THR A 45 10.20 -6.64 -6.31
C THR A 45 11.09 -7.44 -7.27
N PRO A 46 10.54 -8.01 -8.35
CA PRO A 46 11.29 -8.81 -9.32
C PRO A 46 12.13 -7.97 -10.28
N PHE A 47 12.19 -6.65 -10.09
CA PHE A 47 12.90 -5.72 -10.97
C PHE A 47 14.23 -5.30 -10.34
N ARG A 48 15.27 -5.19 -11.18
CA ARG A 48 16.57 -4.68 -10.72
C ARG A 48 16.43 -3.20 -10.39
N ARG A 49 16.92 -2.78 -9.22
CA ARG A 49 17.09 -1.36 -8.89
C ARG A 49 18.02 -0.74 -9.94
N SER A 50 17.54 0.25 -10.68
CA SER A 50 18.33 0.94 -11.70
C SER A 50 19.55 1.57 -11.05
N SER A 51 20.73 1.18 -11.52
CA SER A 51 21.97 1.76 -11.06
C SER A 51 22.27 3.04 -11.86
N PRO A 52 22.90 4.07 -11.28
CA PRO A 52 23.21 5.31 -12.01
C PRO A 52 24.10 5.09 -13.26
N SER A 53 24.76 3.92 -13.39
CA SER A 53 25.51 3.53 -14.59
C SER A 53 24.65 3.02 -15.76
N ASP A 54 23.37 2.69 -15.55
CA ASP A 54 22.47 2.23 -16.62
C ASP A 54 21.96 3.38 -17.50
N ALA A 55 22.07 4.64 -17.05
CA ALA A 55 21.63 5.83 -17.80
C ALA A 55 22.66 6.33 -18.84
N GLN A 56 23.84 5.70 -18.91
CA GLN A 56 24.95 6.07 -19.81
C GLN A 56 25.20 5.04 -20.94
N ARG A 57 24.30 4.06 -21.11
CA ARG A 57 24.30 3.10 -22.23
C ARG A 57 23.23 3.43 -23.28
#